data_AF-A0A959X5T2-F1
#
_entry.id   AF-A0A959X5T2-F1
#
_cell.length_a   1.000
_cell.length_b   1.000
_cell.length_c   1.000
_cell.angle_alpha   90.00
_cell.angle_beta   90.00
_cell.angle_gamma   90.00
#
_symmetry.space_group_name_H-M   'P 1'
#
loop_
_entity.id
_entity.type
_entity.pdbx_description
1 polymer ?
#
loop_
_entity_poly.entity_id
_entity_poly.type
_entity_poly.pdbx_seq_one_letter_code
_entity_poly.pdbx_strand_id
1 'polypeptide(L)' 'MLLTVTLTGPEAAGLGYLLHKHPDRVQTFSLPVGEATVFYPESS' A
#
# COMPACT_ATOMS: atom_id res chain seq x y z
N MET A 1 3.10 14.59 4.07
CA MET A 1 3.87 14.14 2.88
C MET A 1 3.25 12.84 2.39
N LEU A 2 3.22 12.59 1.07
CA LEU A 2 2.62 11.41 0.44
C LEU A 2 3.68 10.69 -0.40
N LEU A 3 3.70 9.35 -0.36
CA LEU A 3 4.53 8.51 -1.21
C LEU A 3 3.61 7.51 -1.93
N THR A 4 3.81 7.36 -3.23
CA THR A 4 3.12 6.37 -4.05
C THR A 4 4.13 5.41 -4.67
N VAL A 5 3.76 4.13 -4.73
CA VAL A 5 4.51 3.08 -5.42
C VAL A 5 3.52 2.38 -6.34
N THR A 6 3.86 2.29 -7.62
CA THR A 6 3.01 1.68 -8.64
C THR A 6 3.77 0.57 -9.32
N LEU A 7 3.13 -0.59 -9.46
CA LEU A 7 3.60 -1.70 -10.29
C LEU A 7 2.65 -1.83 -11.49
N THR A 8 3.20 -1.89 -12.70
CA THR A 8 2.44 -2.04 -13.94
C THR A 8 2.76 -3.36 -14.62
N GLY A 9 1.78 -4.00 -15.23
CA GLY A 9 1.95 -5.24 -16.00
C GLY A 9 0.96 -6.33 -15.58
N PRO A 10 1.01 -7.50 -16.23
CA PRO A 10 0.05 -8.60 -16.00
C PRO A 10 0.02 -9.11 -14.56
N GLU A 11 1.12 -8.95 -13.82
CA GLU A 11 1.28 -9.43 -12.44
C GLU A 11 1.20 -8.30 -11.39
N ALA A 12 0.64 -7.13 -11.75
CA ALA A 12 0.56 -5.97 -10.87
C ALA A 12 -0.18 -6.25 -9.55
N ALA A 13 -1.17 -7.14 -9.56
CA ALA A 13 -1.88 -7.63 -8.37
C ALA A 13 -0.93 -8.22 -7.30
N GLY A 14 0.28 -8.68 -7.71
CA GLY A 14 1.32 -9.18 -6.82
C GLY A 14 1.98 -8.12 -5.93
N LEU A 15 1.76 -6.82 -6.16
CA LEU A 15 2.37 -5.75 -5.35
C LEU A 15 2.03 -5.88 -3.86
N GLY A 16 0.79 -6.30 -3.56
CA GLY A 16 0.34 -6.56 -2.19
C GLY A 16 1.18 -7.60 -1.46
N TYR A 17 1.58 -8.66 -2.18
CA TYR A 17 2.45 -9.71 -1.67
C TYR A 17 3.86 -9.17 -1.40
N LEU A 18 4.47 -8.48 -2.37
CA LEU A 18 5.83 -7.93 -2.24
C LEU A 18 5.96 -6.97 -1.04
N LEU A 19 4.98 -6.07 -0.88
CA LEU A 19 4.98 -5.09 0.21
C LEU A 19 4.40 -5.64 1.53
N HIS A 20 3.94 -6.90 1.54
CA HIS A 20 3.26 -7.51 2.68
C HIS A 20 2.10 -6.65 3.20
N LYS A 21 1.26 -6.16 2.30
CA LYS A 21 0.05 -5.38 2.61
C LYS A 21 -1.10 -5.84 1.73
N HIS A 22 -2.20 -6.24 2.36
CA HIS A 22 -3.40 -6.67 1.65
C HIS A 22 -4.13 -5.46 1.04
N PRO A 23 -4.51 -5.49 -0.25
CA PRO A 23 -5.12 -4.34 -0.93
C PRO A 23 -6.45 -3.92 -0.32
N ASP A 24 -7.31 -4.86 0.06
CA ASP A 24 -8.62 -4.57 0.68
C ASP A 24 -8.56 -4.13 2.16
N ARG A 25 -7.36 -3.94 2.70
CA ARG A 25 -7.18 -3.57 4.11
C ARG A 25 -6.38 -2.29 4.25
N VAL A 26 -7.09 -1.19 4.53
CA VAL A 26 -6.48 0.05 5.01
C VAL A 26 -5.83 -0.21 6.38
N GLN A 27 -4.58 0.21 6.53
CA GLN A 27 -3.83 0.06 7.77
C GLN A 27 -3.26 1.40 8.22
N THR A 28 -3.34 1.66 9.52
CA THR A 28 -2.75 2.85 10.14
C THR A 28 -1.67 2.39 11.12
N PHE A 29 -0.52 3.06 11.08
CA PHE A 29 0.62 2.81 11.96
C PHE A 29 0.94 4.05 12.77
N SER A 30 0.99 3.92 14.10
CA SER A 30 1.46 5.00 14.98
C SER A 30 2.99 5.06 14.97
N LEU A 31 3.53 6.26 14.75
CA LEU A 31 4.94 6.58 14.73
C LEU A 31 5.22 7.71 15.73
N PRO A 32 6.47 7.92 16.18
CA PRO A 32 6.80 9.03 17.09
C PRO A 32 6.44 10.43 16.56
N VAL A 33 6.29 10.57 15.25
CA VAL A 33 6.00 11.84 14.56
C VAL A 33 4.54 11.96 14.08
N GLY A 34 3.66 11.03 14.47
CA GLY A 34 2.26 11.00 14.06
C GLY A 34 1.84 9.65 13.48
N GLU A 35 0.81 9.65 12.63
CA GLU A 35 0.27 8.42 12.04
C GLU A 35 0.58 8.32 10.55
N ALA A 36 0.81 7.09 10.08
CA ALA A 36 0.97 6.77 8.67
C ALA A 36 -0.15 5.82 8.21
N THR A 37 -0.89 6.23 7.17
CA THR A 37 -1.94 5.43 6.55
C THR A 37 -1.43 4.78 5.28
N VAL A 38 -1.60 3.46 5.16
CA VAL A 38 -1.26 2.66 3.97
C VAL A 38 -2.54 2.08 3.38
N PHE A 39 -2.76 2.33 2.10
CA PHE A 39 -3.92 1.85 1.34
C PHE A 39 -3.58 1.71 -0.14
N TYR A 40 -4.40 0.95 -0.87
CA TYR A 40 -4.27 0.75 -2.32
C TYR A 40 -5.38 1.56 -3.00
N PRO A 41 -5.06 2.70 -3.65
CA PRO A 41 -6.05 3.48 -4.38
C PRO A 41 -6.56 2.74 -5.63
N GLU A 42 -5.72 1.85 -6.18
CA GLU A 42 -6.03 1.01 -7.34
C GLU A 42 -5.38 -0.37 -7.13
N SER A 43 -6.14 -1.43 -7.40
CA SER A 43 -5.69 -2.82 -7.40
C SER A 43 -6.68 -3.64 -8.23
N SER A 44 -6.21 -4.27 -9.32
CA SER A 44 -7.02 -5.06 -10.26
C SER A 44 -6.30 -6.31 -10.72
#